data_AF-A0A965HQQ8-F1
#
_entry.id   AF-A0A965HQQ8-F1
#
_cell.length_a   1.000
_cell.length_b   1.000
_cell.length_c   1.000
_cell.angle_alpha   90.00
_cell.angle_beta   90.00
_cell.angle_gamma   90.00
#
_symmetry.space_group_name_H-M   'P 1'
#
loop_
_entity.id
_entity.type
_entity.pdbx_description
1 polymer ?
#
loop_
_entity_poly.entity_id
_entity_poly.type
_entity_poly.pdbx_seq_one_letter_code
_entity_poly.pdbx_strand_id
1 'polypeptide(L)'
;YTKEITDKIVNDYQAGILVGEIAKTLRVPERSVIAKLSSMGIYQKQRYLNKRGEVPVKKFEMIERLAHLLEVPSDQLESLEKVNKNVLKLLEQRLSDPKPQ
;
A
#
# COMPACT_ATOMS: atom_id res chain seq x y z
N TYR A 1 -20.69 -22.55 -1.76
CA TYR A 1 -19.63 -23.06 -2.66
C TYR A 1 -19.44 -24.54 -2.40
N THR A 2 -19.39 -25.36 -3.44
CA THR A 2 -18.95 -26.76 -3.31
C THR A 2 -17.47 -26.80 -2.94
N LYS A 3 -16.97 -27.96 -2.52
CA LYS A 3 -15.56 -28.15 -2.18
C LYS A 3 -14.67 -27.83 -3.39
N GLU A 4 -15.00 -28.38 -4.55
CA GLU A 4 -14.29 -28.15 -5.82
C GLU A 4 -14.20 -26.67 -6.20
N ILE A 5 -15.30 -25.91 -6.06
CA ILE A 5 -15.28 -24.47 -6.36
C ILE A 5 -14.42 -23.72 -5.34
N THR A 6 -14.44 -24.14 -4.07
CA THR A 6 -13.62 -23.53 -3.04
C THR A 6 -12.14 -23.76 -3.31
N ASP A 7 -11.76 -25.00 -3.65
CA ASP A 7 -10.39 -25.36 -4.01
C ASP A 7 -9.92 -24.58 -5.25
N LYS A 8 -10.80 -24.44 -6.25
CA LYS A 8 -10.53 -23.60 -7.42
C LYS A 8 -10.29 -22.13 -7.06
N ILE A 9 -11.15 -21.53 -6.22
CA ILE A 9 -11.00 -20.15 -5.76
C ILE A 9 -9.65 -19.95 -5.06
N VAL A 10 -9.26 -20.89 -4.19
CA VAL A 10 -7.99 -20.81 -3.45
C VAL A 10 -6.81 -20.92 -4.40
N ASN A 11 -6.81 -21.91 -5.31
CA ASN A 11 -5.75 -22.11 -6.28
C ASN A 11 -5.59 -20.91 -7.21
N ASP A 12 -6.69 -20.38 -7.76
CA ASP A 12 -6.68 -19.21 -8.64
C ASP A 12 -6.12 -17.98 -7.89
N TYR A 13 -6.55 -17.77 -6.65
CA TYR A 13 -6.07 -16.66 -5.83
C TYR A 13 -4.58 -16.78 -5.48
N GLN A 14 -4.12 -17.98 -5.12
CA GLN A 14 -2.70 -18.26 -4.84
C GLN A 14 -1.82 -18.16 -6.08
N ALA A 15 -2.37 -18.44 -7.27
CA ALA A 15 -1.70 -18.21 -8.55
C ALA A 15 -1.62 -16.72 -8.94
N GLY A 16 -2.13 -15.81 -8.10
CA GLY A 16 -2.09 -14.36 -8.31
C GLY A 16 -3.21 -13.82 -9.21
N ILE A 17 -4.23 -14.63 -9.52
CA ILE A 17 -5.39 -14.17 -10.29
C ILE A 17 -6.19 -13.17 -9.45
N LEU A 18 -6.59 -12.06 -10.06
CA LEU A 18 -7.39 -11.04 -9.39
C LEU A 18 -8.76 -11.59 -9.00
N VAL A 19 -9.22 -11.25 -7.79
CA VAL A 19 -10.53 -11.70 -7.27
C VAL A 19 -11.69 -11.35 -8.21
N GLY A 20 -11.59 -10.22 -8.93
CA GLY A 20 -12.56 -9.85 -9.95
C GLY A 20 -12.64 -10.82 -11.13
N GLU A 21 -11.52 -11.34 -11.59
CA GLU A 21 -11.47 -12.34 -12.65
C GLU A 21 -12.05 -13.69 -12.19
N ILE A 22 -11.69 -14.12 -10.97
CA ILE A 22 -12.26 -15.33 -10.34
C ILE A 22 -13.79 -15.22 -10.23
N ALA A 23 -14.28 -14.07 -9.79
CA ALA A 23 -15.70 -13.79 -9.64
C ALA A 23 -16.43 -13.82 -11.00
N LYS A 24 -15.84 -13.24 -12.06
CA LYS A 24 -16.37 -13.30 -13.43
C LYS A 24 -16.46 -14.73 -13.95
N THR A 25 -15.40 -15.54 -13.78
CA THR A 25 -15.39 -16.96 -14.21
C THR A 25 -16.49 -17.76 -13.53
N LEU A 26 -16.70 -17.52 -12.23
CA LEU A 26 -17.71 -18.22 -11.43
C LEU A 26 -19.11 -17.60 -11.54
N ARG A 27 -19.28 -16.48 -12.26
CA ARG A 27 -20.53 -15.71 -12.39
C ARG A 27 -21.16 -15.36 -11.03
N VAL A 28 -20.32 -15.01 -10.06
CA VAL A 28 -20.73 -14.59 -8.72
C VAL A 28 -20.22 -13.17 -8.43
N PRO A 29 -20.82 -12.45 -7.48
CA PRO A 29 -20.30 -11.16 -7.04
C PRO A 29 -18.90 -11.30 -6.42
N GLU A 30 -18.01 -10.32 -6.67
CA GLU A 30 -16.68 -10.27 -6.06
C GLU A 30 -16.74 -10.36 -4.53
N ARG A 31 -17.73 -9.70 -3.92
CA ARG A 31 -17.96 -9.73 -2.46
C ARG A 31 -18.10 -11.15 -1.92
N SER A 32 -18.72 -12.06 -2.66
CA SER A 32 -18.89 -13.46 -2.25
C SER A 32 -17.56 -14.23 -2.25
N VAL A 33 -16.70 -13.97 -3.25
CA VAL A 33 -15.36 -14.57 -3.33
C VAL A 33 -14.46 -14.02 -2.23
N ILE A 34 -14.48 -12.70 -2.00
CA ILE A 34 -13.76 -12.03 -0.91
C ILE A 34 -14.21 -12.59 0.44
N ALA A 35 -15.52 -12.68 0.68
CA ALA A 35 -16.05 -13.24 1.92
C ALA A 35 -15.60 -14.68 2.13
N LYS A 36 -15.60 -15.50 1.07
CA LYS A 36 -15.14 -16.89 1.15
C LYS A 36 -13.65 -16.98 1.47
N LEU A 37 -12.80 -16.26 0.73
CA LEU A 37 -11.35 -16.20 1.01
C LEU A 37 -11.04 -15.64 2.41
N SER A 38 -11.81 -14.66 2.87
CA SER A 38 -11.67 -14.06 4.21
C SER A 38 -12.07 -15.04 5.31
N SER A 39 -13.15 -15.82 5.13
CA SER A 39 -13.56 -16.86 6.08
C SER A 39 -12.51 -17.96 6.27
N MET A 40 -11.62 -18.14 5.29
CA MET A 40 -10.50 -19.09 5.33
C MET A 40 -9.19 -18.43 5.79
N GLY A 41 -9.19 -17.12 6.08
CA GLY A 41 -7.99 -16.36 6.45
C GLY A 41 -6.98 -16.13 5.32
N ILE A 42 -7.37 -16.40 4.07
CA ILE A 42 -6.48 -16.35 2.90
C ILE A 42 -6.50 -14.97 2.24
N TYR A 43 -7.63 -14.27 2.31
CA TYR A 43 -7.79 -12.98 1.64
C TYR A 43 -6.86 -11.91 2.21
N GLN A 44 -5.96 -11.42 1.38
CA GLN A 44 -5.17 -10.22 1.62
C GLN A 44 -5.82 -9.06 0.88
N LYS A 45 -6.27 -8.04 1.62
CA LYS A 45 -6.78 -6.80 1.04
C LYS A 45 -5.67 -6.15 0.21
N GLN A 46 -5.98 -5.80 -1.05
CA GLN A 46 -5.03 -5.05 -1.87
C GLN A 46 -4.63 -3.76 -1.14
N ARG A 47 -3.33 -3.59 -0.96
CA ARG A 47 -2.78 -2.32 -0.48
C ARG A 47 -2.96 -1.30 -1.58
N TYR A 48 -3.41 -0.11 -1.21
CA TYR A 48 -3.46 1.02 -2.13
C TYR A 48 -2.02 1.45 -2.42
N LEU A 49 -1.54 1.16 -3.63
CA LEU A 49 -0.21 1.49 -4.10
C LEU A 49 -0.31 2.57 -5.20
N ASN A 50 0.72 3.41 -5.30
CA ASN A 50 0.82 4.41 -6.37
C ASN A 50 1.20 3.75 -7.72
N LYS A 51 1.29 4.54 -8.79
CA LYS A 51 1.70 4.08 -10.14
C LYS A 51 3.07 3.38 -10.19
N ARG A 52 3.90 3.55 -9.15
CA ARG A 52 5.23 2.94 -9.01
C ARG A 52 5.25 1.73 -8.07
N GLY A 53 4.10 1.30 -7.57
CA GLY A 53 3.99 0.19 -6.61
C GLY A 53 4.36 0.56 -5.17
N GLU A 54 4.56 1.83 -4.85
CA GLU A 54 4.91 2.28 -3.50
C GLU A 54 3.65 2.64 -2.69
N VAL A 55 3.69 2.46 -1.37
CA VAL A 55 2.64 2.96 -0.48
C VAL A 55 2.66 4.49 -0.50
N PRO A 56 1.54 5.17 -0.83
CA PRO A 56 1.50 6.63 -0.81
C PRO A 56 1.67 7.16 0.62
N VAL A 57 2.77 7.83 0.89
CA VAL A 57 3.02 8.56 2.16
C VAL A 57 2.44 9.98 2.06
N LYS A 58 1.79 10.50 3.10
CA LYS A 58 1.30 11.90 3.07
C LYS A 58 2.45 12.90 3.22
N LYS A 59 2.31 14.13 2.71
CA LYS A 59 3.37 15.15 2.86
C LYS A 59 3.63 15.49 4.32
N PHE A 60 2.57 15.70 5.11
CA PHE A 60 2.67 15.90 6.56
C PHE A 60 3.50 14.81 7.26
N GLU A 61 3.28 13.52 6.94
CA GLU A 61 4.09 12.43 7.51
C GLU A 61 5.58 12.51 7.12
N MET A 62 5.88 13.00 5.91
CA MET A 62 7.26 13.22 5.48
C MET A 62 7.89 14.41 6.21
N ILE A 63 7.12 15.47 6.46
CA ILE A 63 7.57 16.65 7.20
C ILE A 63 7.83 16.30 8.67
N GLU A 64 6.96 15.52 9.30
CA GLU A 64 7.17 15.00 10.66
C GLU A 64 8.46 14.17 10.77
N ARG A 65 8.72 13.29 9.80
CA ARG A 65 9.98 12.53 9.75
C ARG A 65 11.20 13.44 9.59
N LEU A 66 11.10 14.45 8.74
CA LEU A 66 12.16 15.45 8.56
C LEU A 66 12.39 16.26 9.84
N ALA A 67 11.33 16.68 10.52
CA ALA A 67 11.40 17.38 11.80
C ALA A 67 12.13 16.52 12.84
N HIS A 68 11.80 15.23 12.93
CA HIS A 68 12.48 14.27 13.79
C HIS A 68 13.95 14.05 13.41
N LEU A 69 14.28 13.99 12.11
CA LEU A 69 15.67 13.86 11.64
C LEU A 69 16.51 15.12 11.91
N LEU A 70 15.89 16.29 11.89
CA LEU A 70 16.55 17.59 12.11
C LEU A 70 16.51 18.04 13.58
N GLU A 71 15.84 17.30 14.46
CA GLU A 71 15.63 17.64 15.87
C GLU A 71 14.98 19.02 16.09
N VAL A 72 14.09 19.41 15.17
CA VAL A 72 13.31 20.66 15.25
C VAL A 72 11.82 20.34 15.33
N PRO A 73 11.00 21.21 15.94
CA PRO A 73 9.55 21.03 15.91
C PRO A 73 8.99 21.25 14.50
N SER A 74 7.95 20.50 14.15
CA SER A 74 7.42 20.43 12.78
C SER A 74 6.67 21.69 12.33
N ASP A 75 6.25 22.54 13.27
CA ASP A 75 5.68 23.87 13.03
C ASP A 75 6.69 24.79 12.30
N GLN A 76 7.98 24.68 12.60
CA GLN A 76 9.02 25.40 11.88
C GLN A 76 9.19 24.93 10.44
N LEU A 77 8.68 23.73 10.11
CA LEU A 77 8.72 23.14 8.78
C LEU A 77 7.38 23.26 8.02
N GLU A 78 6.40 24.00 8.53
CA GLU A 78 5.07 24.11 7.91
C GLU A 78 5.14 24.57 6.44
N SER A 79 6.09 25.47 6.12
CA SER A 79 6.31 25.96 4.75
C SER A 79 6.67 24.85 3.75
N LEU A 80 7.22 23.72 4.20
CA LEU A 80 7.56 22.56 3.37
C LEU A 80 6.32 21.86 2.78
N GLU A 81 5.13 22.05 3.35
CA GLU A 81 3.88 21.49 2.81
C GLU A 81 3.58 22.03 1.40
N LYS A 82 4.03 23.27 1.11
CA LYS A 82 3.88 23.91 -0.21
C LYS A 82 4.86 23.38 -1.25
N VAL A 83 5.94 22.72 -0.84
CA VAL A 83 7.01 22.26 -1.74
C VAL A 83 6.61 20.97 -2.46
N ASN A 84 7.22 20.70 -3.61
CA ASN A 84 7.00 19.46 -4.35
C ASN A 84 7.44 18.23 -3.53
N LYS A 85 6.62 17.17 -3.53
CA LYS A 85 6.86 15.94 -2.77
C LYS A 85 8.20 15.28 -3.07
N ASN A 86 8.70 15.43 -4.31
CA ASN A 86 10.01 14.90 -4.70
C ASN A 86 11.16 15.57 -3.94
N VAL A 87 11.03 16.86 -3.60
CA VAL A 87 12.04 17.58 -2.81
C VAL A 87 12.06 17.06 -1.37
N LEU A 88 10.88 16.84 -0.78
CA LEU A 88 10.78 16.24 0.57
C LEU A 88 11.43 14.86 0.62
N LYS A 89 11.18 14.00 -0.40
CA LYS A 89 11.85 12.70 -0.52
C LYS A 89 13.36 12.83 -0.61
N LEU A 90 13.86 13.79 -1.40
CA LEU A 90 15.29 14.03 -1.57
C LEU A 90 15.95 14.45 -0.24
N LEU A 91 15.33 15.37 0.51
CA LEU A 91 15.82 15.81 1.81
C LEU A 91 15.86 14.64 2.81
N GLU A 92 14.77 13.88 2.92
CA GLU A 92 14.66 12.74 3.85
C GLU A 92 15.75 11.71 3.55
N GLN A 93 15.94 11.36 2.28
CA GLN A 93 16.99 10.44 1.85
C GLN A 93 18.39 10.92 2.22
N ARG A 94 18.72 12.19 1.94
CA ARG A 94 20.05 12.74 2.19
C ARG A 94 20.38 12.94 3.67
N LEU A 95 19.37 13.21 4.49
CA LEU A 95 19.55 13.32 5.94
C LEU A 95 19.61 11.94 6.61
N SER A 96 18.93 10.92 6.05
CA SER A 96 18.91 9.56 6.60
C SER A 96 20.15 8.72 6.28
N ASP A 97 20.85 9.00 5.17
CA ASP A 97 22.08 8.29 4.77
C ASP A 97 23.27 9.25 4.97
N PRO A 98 23.92 9.26 6.15
CA PRO A 98 25.08 10.08 6.42
C PRO A 98 26.28 9.48 5.70
N LYS A 99 26.31 9.55 4.36
CA LYS A 99 27.56 9.30 3.64
C LYS A 99 28.40 10.57 3.60
N PRO A 100 29.70 10.44 3.87
CA PRO A 100 30.58 11.58 4.10
C PRO A 100 30.77 12.33 2.78
N GLN A 101 31.01 13.63 2.89
CA GLN A 101 31.54 14.45 1.81
C GLN A 101 32.78 13.81 1.20
#